data_AF-A0A3B0TL66-F1
#
_entry.id   AF-A0A3B0TL66-F1
#
_cell.length_a   1.000
_cell.length_b   1.000
_cell.length_c   1.000
_cell.angle_alpha   90.00
_cell.angle_beta   90.00
_cell.angle_gamma   90.00
#
_symmetry.space_group_name_H-M   'P 1'
#
loop_
_entity.id
_entity.type
_entity.pdbx_description
1 polymer ?
#
loop_
_entity_poly.entity_id
_entity_poly.type
_entity_poly.pdbx_seq_one_letter_code
_entity_poly.pdbx_strand_id
1 'polypeptide(L)'
;MFAKTDLLPPDAILGLTKLAAADQREEKVDLGVGVYKTVDGATPIMHAVDMAEQTLIKQEKTKAYTPADGAPGFGEAILELVFGADSEQLASGRTIAVQSPGGCGALRLAGEVLARNDAAGISAGAPTWANH
;
A
#
# COMPACT_ATOMS: atom_id res chain seq x y z
N MET A 1 -6.59 -29.27 -17.75
CA MET A 1 -6.32 -28.60 -16.45
C MET A 1 -7.30 -27.45 -16.21
N PHE A 2 -7.45 -26.49 -17.12
CA PHE A 2 -8.29 -25.29 -16.93
C PHE A 2 -9.76 -25.41 -17.37
N ALA A 3 -10.23 -26.61 -17.73
CA ALA A 3 -11.57 -26.82 -18.28
C ALA A 3 -12.72 -26.54 -17.27
N LYS A 4 -12.40 -26.34 -15.99
CA LYS A 4 -13.37 -26.03 -14.91
C LYS A 4 -12.97 -24.79 -14.11
N THR A 5 -12.13 -23.93 -14.68
CA THR A 5 -11.74 -22.68 -14.03
C THR A 5 -12.77 -21.63 -14.35
N ASP A 6 -13.57 -21.26 -13.35
CA ASP A 6 -14.56 -20.20 -13.49
C ASP A 6 -13.88 -18.85 -13.69
N LEU A 7 -14.47 -18.01 -14.53
CA LEU A 7 -14.04 -16.62 -14.68
C LEU A 7 -14.49 -15.83 -13.46
N LEU A 8 -13.54 -15.16 -12.81
CA LEU A 8 -13.87 -14.21 -11.76
C LEU A 8 -14.64 -13.02 -12.35
N PRO A 9 -15.59 -12.45 -11.60
CA PRO A 9 -16.25 -11.22 -12.01
C PRO A 9 -15.20 -10.11 -12.19
N PRO A 10 -15.38 -9.21 -13.16
CA PRO A 10 -14.50 -8.06 -13.33
C PRO A 10 -14.49 -7.19 -12.08
N ASP A 11 -13.30 -6.69 -11.71
CA ASP A 11 -13.18 -5.68 -10.66
C ASP A 11 -13.92 -4.40 -11.09
N ALA A 12 -14.86 -3.95 -10.27
CA ALA A 12 -15.72 -2.83 -10.58
C ALA A 12 -14.95 -1.51 -10.78
N ILE A 13 -13.86 -1.31 -10.04
CA ILE A 13 -13.04 -0.09 -10.11
C ILE A 13 -12.16 -0.13 -11.36
N LEU A 14 -11.48 -1.25 -11.62
CA LEU A 14 -10.62 -1.39 -12.80
C LEU A 14 -11.43 -1.34 -14.11
N GLY A 15 -12.67 -1.84 -14.09
CA GLY A 15 -13.60 -1.70 -15.21
C GLY A 15 -13.92 -0.23 -15.52
N LEU A 16 -14.21 0.57 -14.49
CA LEU A 16 -14.47 2.00 -14.64
C LEU A 16 -13.26 2.75 -15.19
N THR A 17 -12.05 2.48 -14.69
CA THR A 17 -10.82 3.08 -15.22
C THR A 17 -10.64 2.80 -16.72
N LYS A 18 -10.92 1.57 -17.16
CA LYS A 18 -10.82 1.21 -18.59
C LYS A 18 -11.83 1.96 -19.43
N LEU A 19 -13.07 2.10 -18.96
CA LEU A 19 -14.11 2.86 -19.65
C LEU A 19 -13.74 4.35 -19.73
N ALA A 20 -13.29 4.94 -18.62
CA ALA A 20 -12.84 6.33 -18.58
C ALA A 20 -11.62 6.58 -19.48
N ALA A 21 -10.68 5.62 -19.56
CA ALA A 21 -9.53 5.70 -20.45
C ALA A 21 -9.93 5.63 -21.93
N ALA A 22 -10.88 4.78 -22.29
CA ALA A 22 -11.34 4.60 -23.67
C ALA A 22 -12.20 5.77 -24.19
N ASP A 23 -12.80 6.54 -23.30
CA ASP A 23 -13.61 7.71 -23.64
C ASP A 23 -12.78 8.81 -24.32
N GLN A 24 -13.20 9.25 -25.51
CA GLN A 24 -12.49 10.26 -26.31
C GLN A 24 -12.94 11.70 -26.02
N ARG A 25 -13.92 11.92 -25.13
CA ARG A 25 -14.39 13.26 -24.78
C ARG A 25 -13.29 14.03 -24.03
N GLU A 26 -12.99 15.24 -24.48
CA GLU A 26 -11.95 16.09 -23.87
C GLU A 26 -12.33 16.56 -22.46
N GLU A 27 -13.62 16.77 -22.20
CA GLU A 27 -14.16 17.26 -20.91
C GLU A 27 -14.48 16.12 -19.91
N LYS A 28 -13.97 14.91 -20.13
CA LYS A 28 -14.23 13.78 -19.23
C LYS A 28 -13.56 13.98 -17.87
N VAL A 29 -14.22 13.51 -16.82
CA VAL A 29 -13.68 13.50 -15.45
C VAL A 29 -13.70 12.08 -14.92
N ASP A 30 -12.53 11.55 -14.56
CA ASP A 30 -12.39 10.24 -13.91
C ASP A 30 -12.32 10.42 -12.39
N LEU A 31 -13.36 9.96 -11.69
CA LEU A 31 -13.47 9.94 -10.22
C LEU A 31 -13.49 8.51 -9.67
N GLY A 32 -13.04 7.52 -10.46
CA GLY A 32 -13.12 6.10 -10.10
C GLY A 32 -12.03 5.67 -9.11
N VAL A 33 -10.76 5.78 -9.52
CA VAL A 33 -9.64 5.36 -8.68
C VAL A 33 -9.25 6.49 -7.73
N GLY A 34 -9.23 6.20 -6.43
CA GLY A 34 -8.81 7.15 -5.39
C GLY A 34 -7.29 7.39 -5.35
N VAL A 35 -6.74 7.95 -6.42
CA VAL A 35 -5.34 8.41 -6.48
C VAL A 35 -5.30 9.93 -6.43
N TYR A 36 -4.30 10.48 -5.73
CA TYR A 36 -4.09 11.92 -5.74
C TYR A 36 -3.69 12.39 -7.14
N LYS A 37 -4.37 13.43 -7.62
CA LYS A 37 -4.16 14.04 -8.93
C LYS A 37 -3.84 15.52 -8.79
N THR A 38 -2.97 16.02 -9.66
CA THR A 38 -2.76 17.45 -9.86
C THR A 38 -3.95 18.06 -10.61
N VAL A 39 -3.97 19.39 -10.72
CA VAL A 39 -5.04 20.15 -11.40
C VAL A 39 -5.18 19.81 -12.88
N ASP A 40 -4.11 19.34 -13.51
CA ASP A 40 -4.04 18.85 -14.89
C ASP A 40 -4.31 17.34 -15.02
N GLY A 41 -4.68 16.66 -13.93
CA GLY A 41 -5.07 15.25 -13.92
C GLY A 41 -3.92 14.23 -13.87
N ALA A 42 -2.68 14.70 -13.73
CA ALA A 42 -1.51 13.83 -13.58
C ALA A 42 -1.38 13.27 -12.15
N THR A 43 -0.70 12.13 -12.00
CA THR A 43 -0.31 11.63 -10.67
C THR A 43 1.10 12.17 -10.37
N PRO A 44 1.26 13.07 -9.37
CA PRO A 44 2.54 13.75 -9.17
C PRO A 44 3.57 12.84 -8.49
N ILE A 45 4.83 13.02 -8.87
CA ILE A 45 5.97 12.58 -8.06
C ILE A 45 6.27 13.71 -7.06
N MET A 46 6.20 13.41 -5.77
CA MET A 46 6.50 14.41 -4.74
C MET A 46 7.97 14.79 -4.80
N HIS A 47 8.30 16.07 -4.57
CA HIS A 47 9.68 16.58 -4.63
C HIS A 47 10.65 15.77 -3.74
N ALA A 48 10.22 15.41 -2.52
CA ALA A 48 11.03 14.57 -1.62
C ALA A 48 11.30 13.15 -2.19
N VAL A 49 10.35 12.59 -2.95
CA VAL A 49 10.49 11.28 -3.59
C VAL A 49 11.48 11.36 -4.75
N ASP A 50 11.36 12.36 -5.63
CA ASP A 50 12.32 12.58 -6.73
C ASP A 50 13.76 12.73 -6.21
N MET A 51 13.95 13.54 -5.16
CA MET A 51 15.26 13.69 -4.52
C MET A 51 15.80 12.38 -3.93
N ALA A 52 14.94 11.58 -3.31
CA ALA A 52 15.32 10.29 -2.74
C ALA A 52 15.71 9.27 -3.83
N GLU A 53 14.96 9.21 -4.94
CA GLU A 53 15.26 8.36 -6.09
C GLU A 53 16.62 8.71 -6.70
N GLN A 54 16.88 9.99 -6.95
CA GLN A 54 18.17 10.44 -7.49
C GLN A 54 19.34 10.12 -6.55
N THR A 55 19.13 10.26 -5.23
CA THR A 55 20.12 9.90 -4.21
C THR A 55 20.41 8.40 -4.24
N LEU A 56 19.34 7.58 -4.28
CA LEU A 56 19.45 6.13 -4.28
C LEU A 56 20.22 5.64 -5.51
N ILE A 57 19.88 6.13 -6.70
CA ILE A 57 20.56 5.77 -7.97
C ILE A 57 22.07 6.07 -7.91
N LYS A 58 22.47 7.16 -7.24
CA LYS A 58 23.88 7.56 -7.14
C LYS A 58 24.66 6.77 -6.09
N GLN A 59 24.01 6.34 -5.02
CA GLN A 59 24.68 5.82 -3.82
C GLN A 59 24.57 4.30 -3.64
N GLU A 60 23.52 3.68 -4.17
CA GLU A 60 23.26 2.26 -4.00
C GLU A 60 24.32 1.41 -4.71
N LYS A 61 24.83 0.39 -4.02
CA LYS A 61 25.92 -0.46 -4.51
C LYS A 61 25.51 -1.91 -4.77
N THR A 62 24.31 -2.30 -4.34
CA THR A 62 23.84 -3.69 -4.40
C THR A 62 22.32 -3.76 -4.45
N LYS A 63 21.81 -4.85 -5.05
CA LYS A 63 20.41 -5.25 -5.07
C LYS A 63 20.21 -6.59 -4.35
N ALA A 64 21.11 -6.91 -3.42
CA ALA A 64 21.02 -8.14 -2.62
C ALA A 64 19.72 -8.18 -1.80
N TYR A 65 19.36 -9.37 -1.33
CA TYR A 65 18.21 -9.57 -0.46
C TYR A 65 18.23 -8.64 0.75
N THR A 66 17.08 -8.07 1.06
CA THR A 66 16.84 -7.38 2.33
C THR A 66 16.60 -8.39 3.45
N PRO A 67 16.83 -8.01 4.71
CA PRO A 67 16.32 -8.73 5.87
C PRO A 67 14.82 -9.05 5.77
N ALA A 68 14.38 -10.08 6.50
CA ALA A 68 13.00 -10.57 6.45
C ALA A 68 11.97 -9.57 6.97
N ASP A 69 12.38 -8.67 7.86
CA ASP A 69 11.60 -7.57 8.42
C ASP A 69 11.65 -6.29 7.56
N GLY A 70 12.53 -6.22 6.56
CA GLY A 70 12.53 -5.16 5.56
C GLY A 70 13.89 -4.48 5.34
N ALA A 71 13.85 -3.36 4.63
CA ALA A 71 15.03 -2.54 4.38
C ALA A 71 15.55 -1.88 5.67
N PRO A 72 16.88 -1.80 5.87
CA PRO A 72 17.46 -1.14 7.04
C PRO A 72 16.92 0.28 7.24
N GLY A 73 16.54 0.63 8.47
CA GLY A 73 15.99 1.94 8.85
C GLY A 73 14.53 2.19 8.46
N PHE A 74 13.93 1.38 7.57
CA PHE A 74 12.52 1.57 7.19
C PHE A 74 11.57 1.39 8.38
N GLY A 75 11.78 0.34 9.17
CA GLY A 75 10.94 0.05 10.34
C GLY A 75 10.97 1.18 11.36
N GLU A 76 12.17 1.67 11.71
CA GLU A 76 12.35 2.80 12.64
C GLU A 76 11.65 4.06 12.13
N ALA A 77 11.87 4.43 10.87
CA ALA A 77 11.28 5.62 10.27
C ALA A 77 9.75 5.56 10.21
N ILE A 78 9.16 4.40 9.88
CA ILE A 78 7.70 4.23 9.85
C ILE A 78 7.10 4.23 11.25
N LEU A 79 7.75 3.60 12.22
CA LEU A 79 7.28 3.61 13.60
C LEU A 79 7.28 5.03 14.18
N GLU A 80 8.36 5.80 13.94
CA GLU A 80 8.43 7.21 14.31
C GLU A 80 7.35 8.05 13.62
N LEU A 81 7.13 7.84 12.31
CA LEU A 81 6.10 8.56 11.55
C LEU A 81 4.67 8.27 12.09
N VAL A 82 4.38 7.03 12.45
CA VAL A 82 3.04 6.60 12.87
C VAL A 82 2.75 6.98 14.32
N PHE A 83 3.69 6.75 15.23
CA PHE A 83 3.47 6.97 16.67
C PHE A 83 3.95 8.34 17.15
N GLY A 84 4.87 8.98 16.42
CA GLY A 84 5.60 10.18 16.85
C GLY A 84 6.86 9.82 17.65
N ALA A 85 7.93 10.60 17.46
CA ALA A 85 9.25 10.35 18.05
C ALA A 85 9.24 10.25 19.59
N ASP A 86 8.39 11.03 20.25
CA ASP A 86 8.31 11.10 21.72
C ASP A 86 7.24 10.17 22.32
N SER A 87 6.74 9.19 21.55
CA SER A 87 5.66 8.33 22.02
C SER A 87 6.12 7.27 23.01
N GLU A 88 5.27 6.99 24.01
CA GLU A 88 5.52 5.93 24.99
C GLU A 88 5.61 4.55 24.32
N GLN A 89 4.89 4.34 23.23
CA GLN A 89 4.89 3.10 22.46
C GLN A 89 6.31 2.75 21.97
N LEU A 90 7.03 3.75 21.45
CA LEU A 90 8.44 3.60 21.04
C LEU A 90 9.36 3.49 22.26
N ALA A 91 9.21 4.39 23.24
CA ALA A 91 10.07 4.42 24.44
C ALA A 91 10.02 3.12 25.25
N SER A 92 8.87 2.43 25.25
CA SER A 92 8.66 1.16 25.97
C SER A 92 9.11 -0.08 25.20
N GLY A 93 9.51 0.05 23.93
CA GLY A 93 9.94 -1.08 23.09
C GLY A 93 8.82 -2.10 22.79
N ARG A 94 7.55 -1.67 22.84
CA ARG A 94 6.38 -2.53 22.58
C ARG A 94 5.92 -2.53 21.12
N THR A 95 6.69 -1.91 20.24
CA THR A 95 6.39 -1.78 18.81
C THR A 95 7.37 -2.58 17.97
N ILE A 96 6.86 -3.24 16.94
CA ILE A 96 7.65 -3.87 15.89
C ILE A 96 7.10 -3.44 14.52
N ALA A 97 7.98 -3.32 13.54
CA ALA A 97 7.60 -3.09 12.15
C ALA A 97 8.16 -4.21 11.27
N VAL A 98 7.32 -4.64 10.32
CA VAL A 98 7.70 -5.56 9.26
C VAL A 98 7.25 -4.92 7.95
N GLN A 99 8.18 -4.70 7.03
CA GLN A 99 7.88 -4.14 5.72
C GLN A 99 7.06 -5.12 4.87
N SER A 100 6.04 -4.61 4.18
CA SER A 100 5.17 -5.40 3.30
C SER A 100 4.94 -4.72 1.94
N PRO A 101 4.47 -5.46 0.92
CA PRO A 101 4.01 -4.88 -0.34
C PRO A 101 2.72 -4.06 -0.15
N GLY A 102 2.89 -2.79 0.21
CA GLY A 102 1.78 -1.86 0.47
C GLY A 102 0.87 -2.29 1.62
N GLY A 103 -0.26 -1.58 1.75
CA GLY A 103 -1.24 -1.82 2.82
C GLY A 103 -1.95 -3.17 2.71
N CYS A 104 -2.24 -3.65 1.50
CA CYS A 104 -2.85 -4.97 1.29
C CYS A 104 -1.97 -6.10 1.85
N GLY A 105 -0.66 -6.04 1.60
CA GLY A 105 0.30 -6.98 2.14
C GLY A 105 0.38 -6.93 3.67
N ALA A 106 0.33 -5.72 4.24
CA ALA A 106 0.33 -5.53 5.69
C ALA A 106 -0.92 -6.18 6.33
N LEU A 107 -2.11 -5.92 5.79
CA LEU A 107 -3.36 -6.49 6.26
C LEU A 107 -3.41 -8.01 6.12
N ARG A 108 -2.88 -8.54 5.01
CA ARG A 108 -2.75 -9.98 4.80
C ARG A 108 -1.87 -10.63 5.88
N LEU A 109 -0.68 -10.08 6.12
CA LEU A 109 0.23 -10.58 7.15
C LEU A 109 -0.39 -10.48 8.54
N ALA A 110 -1.03 -9.36 8.86
CA ALA A 110 -1.74 -9.19 10.13
C ALA A 110 -2.87 -10.22 10.31
N GLY A 111 -3.66 -10.46 9.26
CA GLY A 111 -4.69 -11.51 9.27
C GLY A 111 -4.12 -12.90 9.51
N GLU A 112 -2.98 -13.24 8.91
CA GLU A 112 -2.30 -14.52 9.17
C GLU A 112 -1.78 -14.64 10.61
N VAL A 113 -1.25 -13.54 11.18
CA VAL A 113 -0.83 -13.52 12.59
C VAL A 113 -2.04 -13.72 13.51
N LEU A 114 -3.15 -13.01 13.27
CA LEU A 114 -4.38 -13.16 14.05
C LEU A 114 -4.93 -14.60 13.98
N ALA A 115 -4.95 -15.20 12.78
CA ALA A 115 -5.42 -16.56 12.57
C ALA A 115 -4.55 -17.61 13.31
N ARG A 116 -3.23 -17.38 13.41
CA ARG A 116 -2.30 -18.27 14.14
C ARG A 116 -2.40 -18.13 15.66
N ASN A 117 -3.05 -17.07 16.15
CA ASN A 117 -3.22 -16.78 17.58
C ASN A 117 -4.68 -16.90 18.02
N ASP A 118 -5.49 -17.68 17.30
CA ASP A 118 -6.89 -17.97 17.62
C ASP A 118 -7.74 -16.72 17.91
N ALA A 119 -7.53 -15.64 17.14
CA ALA A 119 -8.31 -14.42 17.28
C ALA A 119 -9.82 -14.71 17.09
N ALA A 120 -10.65 -14.15 17.97
CA ALA A 120 -12.09 -14.42 18.01
C ALA A 120 -12.87 -13.94 16.76
N GLY A 121 -12.27 -13.05 15.96
CA GLY A 121 -12.86 -12.52 14.73
C GLY A 121 -12.30 -11.15 14.35
N ILE A 122 -12.74 -10.63 13.20
CA ILE A 122 -12.42 -9.28 12.70
C ILE A 122 -13.72 -8.49 12.63
N SER A 123 -13.71 -7.27 13.16
CA SER A 123 -14.81 -6.30 13.01
C SER A 123 -14.37 -5.17 12.10
N ALA A 124 -15.22 -4.77 11.16
CA ALA A 124 -14.98 -3.67 10.23
C ALA A 124 -16.18 -2.72 10.22
N GLY A 125 -15.94 -1.46 9.84
CA GLY A 125 -17.01 -0.47 9.66
C GLY A 125 -17.98 -0.87 8.53
N ALA A 126 -19.18 -0.29 8.56
CA ALA A 126 -20.17 -0.45 7.49
C ALA A 126 -20.58 0.94 6.95
N PRO A 127 -20.15 1.34 5.73
CA PRO A 127 -19.32 0.58 4.78
C PRO A 127 -17.82 0.52 5.18
N THR A 128 -17.10 -0.41 4.54
CA THR A 128 -15.63 -0.55 4.63
C THR A 128 -15.03 -0.60 3.22
N TRP A 129 -13.70 -0.58 3.12
CA TRP A 129 -12.99 -0.84 1.87
C TRP A 129 -13.26 -2.26 1.37
N ALA A 130 -13.54 -2.43 0.08
CA ALA A 130 -14.03 -3.68 -0.51
C ALA A 130 -13.08 -4.89 -0.38
N ASN A 131 -11.80 -4.66 -0.09
CA ASN A 131 -10.80 -5.70 0.09
C ASN A 131 -10.53 -6.06 1.57
N HIS A 132 -11.19 -5.40 2.53
CA HIS A 132 -11.24 -5.85 3.93
C HIS A 132 -12.18 -7.04 4.06
#